data_AF-A0A956IRU9-F1
#
_entry.id   AF-A0A956IRU9-F1
#
_cell.length_a   1.000
_cell.length_b   1.000
_cell.length_c   1.000
_cell.angle_alpha   90.00
_cell.angle_beta   90.00
_cell.angle_gamma   90.00
#
_symmetry.space_group_name_H-M   'P 1'
#
loop_
_entity.id
_entity.type
_entity.pdbx_description
1 polymer ?
#
loop_
_entity_poly.entity_id
_entity_poly.type
_entity_poly.pdbx_seq_one_letter_code
_entity_poly.pdbx_strand_id
1 'polypeptide(L)'
;MSTRGFNKLPCGKRRGGGRRRLRWLGVVAATCFLAGSASSATSPRQVADAIIELDVERGKELLKDAEQRSDLAFERARLALYLGDCETAQAILASPQFANVEEARHFREVADGCTGTTVGGLVVEDKERGVWMRLQDSEDKALAPLIAEVADKARARIEQDLGVKMPRPLRIDLVRDLFSLAAVTGLPLEAAETTGTVAVARWGRVTMLSPRAASLGYPWEDTLAHEITHLALSRATRDRAPLWLQEGVAKREETRWREKQPFDDADYDRVARSAQAQGKSVGINGLGSSIAMLPTPESASIAFAEVTSFMGFWLRENGMPAFHLLLRDLKGVGERGPNAALASVTGVSLSEWNSRWQGWLEGNVEAPAPPPKLTPLEVRKRHQQSEDMIRYARLGDLLFDRGHMEAAESRLTKMFDASPDDASLRARLARTALARGDGKRAKELVSRLEDVDSANAHWWALRARFGLGTGAERPGSPEARKAAYRLGVALDPLSEVVACGGFWKARGAPQHSASNPSASPSGGDGGSDEASPTDGELAEAYRSLCEAAQRFGRD
;
A
#
# COMPACT_ATOMS: atom_id res chain seq x y z
N MET A 1 -14.09 -29.06 50.00
CA MET A 1 -14.36 -29.50 51.40
C MET A 1 -13.80 -30.92 51.53
N SER A 2 -12.61 -31.08 52.11
CA SER A 2 -12.36 -31.37 53.55
C SER A 2 -12.84 -32.79 53.92
N THR A 3 -12.07 -33.70 54.54
CA THR A 3 -10.89 -33.50 55.42
C THR A 3 -10.24 -34.84 55.84
N ARG A 4 -8.90 -34.83 55.94
CA ARG A 4 -8.00 -35.31 57.04
C ARG A 4 -8.00 -36.82 57.41
N GLY A 5 -6.88 -37.45 57.79
CA GLY A 5 -5.54 -36.93 58.06
C GLY A 5 -4.56 -37.94 58.69
N PHE A 6 -3.29 -37.49 58.79
CA PHE A 6 -2.29 -37.70 59.86
C PHE A 6 -1.57 -39.06 60.07
N ASN A 7 -0.24 -39.05 59.86
CA ASN A 7 0.83 -39.14 60.91
C ASN A 7 2.23 -39.11 60.24
N LYS A 8 3.04 -38.07 60.45
CA LYS A 8 3.99 -37.79 61.56
C LYS A 8 5.35 -38.53 61.45
N LEU A 9 6.39 -37.69 61.26
CA LEU A 9 7.83 -37.92 61.42
C LEU A 9 8.20 -38.47 62.81
N PRO A 10 9.47 -38.89 62.98
CA PRO A 10 10.29 -38.10 63.91
C PRO A 10 11.68 -37.70 63.40
N CYS A 11 12.09 -36.51 63.85
CA CYS A 11 13.45 -35.96 63.90
C CYS A 11 14.42 -36.84 64.73
N GLY A 12 15.72 -36.72 64.45
CA GLY A 12 16.69 -36.72 65.56
C GLY A 12 18.14 -37.14 65.29
N LYS A 13 19.00 -36.12 65.10
CA LYS A 13 20.38 -35.96 65.61
C LYS A 13 21.58 -36.66 64.93
N ARG A 14 22.54 -35.77 64.62
CA ARG A 14 23.93 -35.91 64.17
C ARG A 14 24.88 -36.55 65.20
N ARG A 15 25.92 -37.22 64.68
CA ARG A 15 27.37 -37.28 65.07
C ARG A 15 27.85 -38.72 64.78
N GLY A 16 28.95 -39.03 64.12
CA GLY A 16 30.06 -38.29 63.54
C GLY A 16 31.13 -39.32 63.10
N GLY A 17 32.11 -38.89 62.30
CA GLY A 17 33.42 -39.54 62.22
C GLY A 17 33.64 -40.61 61.14
N GLY A 18 34.72 -40.43 60.37
CA GLY A 18 35.54 -41.56 59.95
C GLY A 18 35.59 -41.87 58.44
N ARG A 19 36.44 -41.14 57.73
CA ARG A 19 36.93 -41.43 56.37
C ARG A 19 37.39 -42.90 56.22
N ARG A 20 37.01 -43.56 55.12
CA ARG A 20 37.91 -44.40 54.31
C ARG A 20 37.56 -44.27 52.83
N ARG A 21 38.53 -43.76 52.05
CA ARG A 21 38.50 -43.67 50.59
C ARG A 21 38.81 -45.07 50.02
N LEU A 22 38.01 -45.54 49.07
CA LEU A 22 38.39 -46.64 48.19
C LEU A 22 38.28 -46.15 46.74
N ARG A 23 39.42 -46.21 46.04
CA ARG A 23 39.63 -45.82 44.64
C ARG A 23 38.82 -46.75 43.73
N TRP A 24 38.04 -46.17 42.82
CA TRP A 24 37.52 -46.86 41.63
C TRP A 24 38.45 -46.55 40.44
N LEU A 25 39.11 -47.60 39.91
CA LEU A 25 39.51 -47.67 38.49
C LEU A 25 38.20 -47.83 37.69
N GLY A 26 37.92 -47.16 36.58
CA GLY A 26 38.81 -46.75 35.49
C GLY A 26 38.58 -47.66 34.28
N VAL A 27 37.42 -47.54 33.61
CA VAL A 27 37.22 -48.04 32.24
C VAL A 27 36.41 -46.97 31.48
N VAL A 28 37.12 -46.17 30.68
CA VAL A 28 36.53 -45.26 29.69
C VAL A 28 36.43 -46.04 28.39
N ALA A 29 35.22 -46.41 27.98
CA ALA A 29 34.95 -46.87 26.63
C ALA A 29 34.85 -45.63 25.73
N ALA A 30 35.89 -45.40 24.92
CA ALA A 30 35.89 -44.38 23.90
C ALA A 30 35.09 -44.87 22.69
N THR A 31 33.78 -44.60 22.68
CA THR A 31 32.97 -44.65 21.46
C THR A 31 33.30 -43.41 20.63
N CYS A 32 34.15 -43.59 19.61
CA CYS A 32 34.29 -42.62 18.53
C CYS A 32 32.96 -42.52 17.77
N PHE A 33 32.14 -41.53 18.12
CA PHE A 33 31.13 -41.00 17.22
C PHE A 33 31.86 -40.25 16.10
N LEU A 34 32.12 -40.92 14.98
CA LEU A 34 32.30 -40.25 13.70
C LEU A 34 30.95 -39.64 13.32
N ALA A 35 30.66 -38.46 13.87
CA ALA A 35 29.67 -37.57 13.32
C ALA A 35 30.23 -37.03 12.00
N GLY A 36 30.09 -37.83 10.93
CA GLY A 36 30.20 -37.33 9.58
C GLY A 36 29.12 -36.26 9.42
N SER A 37 29.51 -34.99 9.41
CA SER A 37 28.68 -33.89 8.94
C SER A 37 28.44 -34.11 7.45
N ALA A 38 27.44 -34.95 7.12
CA ALA A 38 26.83 -34.94 5.82
C ALA A 38 26.25 -33.54 5.63
N SER A 39 26.97 -32.69 4.89
CA SER A 39 26.42 -31.48 4.31
C SER A 39 25.18 -31.90 3.52
N SER A 40 23.99 -31.70 4.06
CA SER A 40 22.76 -32.01 3.34
C SER A 40 22.76 -31.16 2.07
N ALA A 41 22.71 -31.82 0.91
CA ALA A 41 22.69 -31.13 -0.36
C ALA A 41 21.52 -30.14 -0.39
N THR A 42 21.77 -28.90 -0.84
CA THR A 42 20.75 -27.86 -0.98
C THR A 42 19.55 -28.40 -1.75
N SER A 43 18.37 -28.33 -1.14
CA SER A 43 17.11 -28.70 -1.80
C SER A 43 16.47 -27.49 -2.49
N PRO A 44 15.73 -27.66 -3.60
CA PRO A 44 14.99 -26.58 -4.26
C PRO A 44 14.08 -25.82 -3.29
N ARG A 45 13.42 -26.53 -2.37
CA ARG A 45 12.54 -25.94 -1.36
C ARG A 45 13.27 -24.98 -0.41
N GLN A 46 14.50 -25.30 -0.02
CA GLN A 46 15.30 -24.39 0.83
C GLN A 46 15.65 -23.10 0.10
N VAL A 47 15.93 -23.18 -1.19
CA VAL A 47 16.21 -22.00 -2.03
C VAL A 47 14.93 -21.18 -2.22
N ALA A 48 13.82 -21.83 -2.58
CA ALA A 48 12.51 -21.19 -2.73
C ALA A 48 12.09 -20.47 -1.44
N ASP A 49 12.19 -21.14 -0.29
CA ASP A 49 11.88 -20.55 1.01
C ASP A 49 12.75 -19.31 1.29
N ALA A 50 14.05 -19.33 0.95
CA ALA A 50 14.92 -18.16 1.12
C ALA A 50 14.51 -17.00 0.19
N ILE A 51 14.19 -17.30 -1.08
CA ILE A 51 13.77 -16.29 -2.07
C ILE A 51 12.42 -15.66 -1.69
N ILE A 52 11.42 -16.47 -1.33
CA ILE A 52 10.08 -16.02 -0.92
C ILE A 52 10.16 -15.21 0.37
N GLU A 53 11.06 -15.58 1.29
CA GLU A 53 11.34 -14.76 2.47
C GLU A 53 12.07 -13.46 2.14
N LEU A 54 12.43 -13.19 0.89
CA LEU A 54 13.23 -12.04 0.44
C LEU A 54 14.65 -12.03 1.05
N ASP A 55 15.14 -13.19 1.50
CA ASP A 55 16.51 -13.39 1.93
C ASP A 55 17.38 -13.73 0.71
N VAL A 56 17.55 -12.72 -0.15
CA VAL A 56 18.23 -12.88 -1.45
C VAL A 56 19.70 -13.28 -1.29
N GLU A 57 20.36 -12.86 -0.21
CA GLU A 57 21.76 -13.22 0.06
C GLU A 57 21.87 -14.70 0.42
N ARG A 58 21.00 -15.20 1.30
CA ARG A 58 20.92 -16.65 1.55
C ARG A 58 20.54 -17.42 0.29
N GLY A 59 19.62 -16.89 -0.53
CA GLY A 59 19.26 -17.47 -1.82
C GLY A 59 20.48 -17.63 -2.75
N LYS A 60 21.31 -16.59 -2.86
CA LYS A 60 22.58 -16.63 -3.63
C LYS A 60 23.56 -17.63 -3.04
N GLU A 61 23.74 -17.63 -1.72
CA GLU A 61 24.66 -18.55 -1.03
C GLU A 61 24.27 -20.01 -1.29
N LEU A 62 22.98 -20.34 -1.20
CA LEU A 62 22.46 -21.68 -1.47
C LEU A 62 22.65 -22.11 -2.94
N LEU A 63 22.77 -21.14 -3.86
CA LEU A 63 22.94 -21.34 -5.30
C LEU A 63 24.39 -21.25 -5.78
N LYS A 64 25.34 -20.86 -4.93
CA LYS A 64 26.74 -20.56 -5.30
C LYS A 64 27.46 -21.70 -6.02
N ASP A 65 27.22 -22.94 -5.58
CA ASP A 65 27.82 -24.15 -6.16
C ASP A 65 26.81 -24.96 -6.99
N ALA A 66 25.68 -24.36 -7.35
CA ALA A 66 24.55 -25.01 -7.97
C ALA A 66 24.38 -24.67 -9.46
N GLU A 67 25.26 -23.89 -10.08
CA GLU A 67 25.09 -23.43 -11.47
C GLU A 67 24.84 -24.59 -12.47
N GLN A 68 25.52 -25.72 -12.28
CA GLN A 68 25.36 -26.90 -13.12
C GLN A 68 24.23 -27.84 -12.70
N ARG A 69 23.56 -27.57 -11.58
CA ARG A 69 22.44 -28.39 -11.10
C ARG A 69 21.16 -28.01 -11.84
N SER A 70 20.67 -28.94 -12.66
CA SER A 70 19.43 -28.76 -13.44
C SER A 70 18.20 -28.66 -12.56
N ASP A 71 18.17 -29.36 -11.42
CA ASP A 71 17.06 -29.36 -10.47
C ASP A 71 16.92 -28.04 -9.67
N LEU A 72 17.95 -27.19 -9.69
CA LEU A 72 17.93 -25.84 -9.11
C LEU A 72 17.75 -24.72 -10.14
N ALA A 73 17.64 -25.06 -11.44
CA ALA A 73 17.50 -24.07 -12.50
C ALA A 73 16.26 -23.20 -12.34
N PHE A 74 15.13 -23.77 -11.91
CA PHE A 74 13.92 -22.99 -11.69
C PHE A 74 14.09 -21.96 -10.57
N GLU A 75 14.75 -22.34 -9.47
CA GLU A 75 15.02 -21.43 -8.37
C GLU A 75 16.07 -20.36 -8.71
N ARG A 76 17.01 -20.64 -9.63
CA ARG A 76 17.86 -19.60 -10.21
C ARG A 76 17.05 -18.57 -10.99
N ALA A 77 16.11 -19.02 -11.82
CA ALA A 77 15.21 -18.11 -12.54
C ALA A 77 14.32 -17.31 -11.58
N ARG A 78 13.78 -17.96 -10.54
CA ARG A 78 13.00 -17.30 -9.48
C ARG A 78 13.84 -16.21 -8.79
N LEU A 79 15.09 -16.51 -8.41
CA LEU A 79 15.97 -15.52 -7.79
C LEU A 79 16.26 -14.35 -8.73
N ALA A 80 16.59 -14.62 -10.00
CA ALA A 80 16.82 -13.58 -11.00
C ALA A 80 15.59 -12.68 -11.14
N LEU A 81 14.40 -13.29 -11.24
CA LEU A 81 13.14 -12.56 -11.28
C LEU A 81 12.94 -11.72 -10.02
N TYR A 82 13.27 -12.20 -8.81
CA TYR A 82 13.14 -11.44 -7.55
C TYR A 82 14.15 -10.29 -7.42
N LEU A 83 15.33 -10.44 -8.01
CA LEU A 83 16.35 -9.38 -8.07
C LEU A 83 16.02 -8.28 -9.10
N GLY A 84 15.05 -8.54 -9.99
CA GLY A 84 14.68 -7.64 -11.09
C GLY A 84 15.48 -7.87 -12.37
N ASP A 85 16.26 -8.95 -12.41
CA ASP A 85 17.04 -9.41 -13.57
C ASP A 85 16.16 -10.29 -14.46
N CYS A 86 15.31 -9.62 -15.22
CA CYS A 86 14.28 -10.25 -16.04
C CYS A 86 14.87 -10.93 -17.28
N GLU A 87 15.98 -10.43 -17.81
CA GLU A 87 16.70 -11.06 -18.93
C GLU A 87 17.28 -12.42 -18.53
N THR A 88 17.95 -12.51 -17.37
CA THR A 88 18.46 -13.80 -16.86
C THR A 88 17.32 -14.78 -16.56
N ALA A 89 16.24 -14.31 -15.92
CA ALA A 89 15.08 -15.15 -15.65
C ALA A 89 14.47 -15.70 -16.95
N GLN A 90 14.26 -14.84 -17.95
CA GLN A 90 13.77 -15.19 -19.28
C GLN A 90 14.67 -16.22 -19.96
N ALA A 91 15.99 -15.99 -19.97
CA ALA A 91 16.96 -16.89 -20.60
C ALA A 91 16.96 -18.29 -19.97
N ILE A 92 16.86 -18.39 -18.64
CA ILE A 92 16.78 -19.69 -17.96
C ILE A 92 15.45 -20.38 -18.26
N LEU A 93 14.33 -19.65 -18.16
CA LEU A 93 12.99 -20.19 -18.39
C LEU A 93 12.74 -20.51 -19.87
N ALA A 94 13.53 -19.98 -20.80
CA ALA A 94 13.53 -20.31 -22.23
C ALA A 94 13.90 -21.78 -22.51
N SER A 95 14.59 -22.44 -21.58
CA SER A 95 15.09 -23.81 -21.75
C SER A 95 13.98 -24.85 -22.02
N PRO A 96 14.20 -25.82 -22.94
CA PRO A 96 13.22 -26.89 -23.23
C PRO A 96 12.78 -27.70 -22.01
N GLN A 97 13.61 -27.77 -20.96
CA GLN A 97 13.28 -28.50 -19.73
C GLN A 97 12.03 -27.95 -19.00
N PHE A 98 11.63 -26.71 -19.29
CA PHE A 98 10.48 -26.05 -18.68
C PHE A 98 9.24 -26.00 -19.58
N ALA A 99 9.30 -26.53 -20.81
CA ALA A 99 8.22 -26.40 -21.79
C ALA A 99 6.86 -26.93 -21.29
N ASN A 100 6.89 -27.97 -20.45
CA ASN A 100 5.70 -28.65 -19.92
C ASN A 100 5.49 -28.43 -18.41
N VAL A 101 6.18 -27.47 -17.80
CA VAL A 101 6.04 -27.14 -16.38
C VAL A 101 5.15 -25.91 -16.24
N GLU A 102 3.94 -26.09 -15.72
CA GLU A 102 2.93 -25.02 -15.61
C GLU A 102 3.41 -23.82 -14.81
N GLU A 103 4.02 -24.05 -13.64
CA GLU A 103 4.59 -22.97 -12.82
C GLU A 103 5.67 -22.20 -13.58
N ALA A 104 6.51 -22.91 -14.34
CA ALA A 104 7.55 -22.28 -15.14
C ALA A 104 7.00 -21.48 -16.34
N ARG A 105 5.85 -21.88 -16.89
CA ARG A 105 5.15 -21.10 -17.91
C ARG A 105 4.71 -19.74 -17.37
N HIS A 106 4.07 -19.72 -16.20
CA HIS A 106 3.64 -18.46 -15.57
C HIS A 106 4.84 -17.55 -15.27
N PHE A 107 5.92 -18.10 -14.71
CA PHE A 107 7.15 -17.35 -14.47
C PHE A 107 7.78 -16.83 -15.77
N ARG A 108 7.70 -17.59 -16.88
CA ARG A 108 8.21 -17.15 -18.17
C ARG A 108 7.40 -15.97 -18.71
N GLU A 109 6.08 -16.03 -18.65
CA GLU A 109 5.20 -14.93 -19.09
C GLU A 109 5.53 -13.62 -18.35
N VAL A 110 5.75 -13.72 -17.03
CA VAL A 110 6.17 -12.58 -16.21
C VAL A 110 7.58 -12.11 -16.59
N ALA A 111 8.52 -13.01 -16.81
CA ALA A 111 9.88 -12.65 -17.20
C ALA A 111 9.90 -11.94 -18.57
N ASP A 112 9.13 -12.44 -19.54
CA ASP A 112 8.98 -11.83 -20.86
C ASP A 112 8.39 -10.42 -20.77
N GLY A 113 7.30 -10.25 -20.01
CA GLY A 113 6.65 -8.96 -19.79
C GLY A 113 7.53 -7.97 -19.02
N CYS A 114 8.29 -8.47 -18.04
CA CYS A 114 9.25 -7.67 -17.29
C CYS A 114 10.41 -7.19 -18.15
N THR A 115 11.01 -8.05 -18.98
CA THR A 115 12.09 -7.65 -19.89
C THR A 115 11.61 -6.53 -20.82
N GLY A 116 10.45 -6.65 -21.44
CA GLY A 116 9.91 -5.61 -22.32
C GLY A 116 9.64 -4.28 -21.61
N THR A 117 9.13 -4.32 -20.37
CA THR A 117 8.73 -3.13 -19.61
C THR A 117 9.91 -2.38 -18.98
N THR A 118 10.94 -3.11 -18.57
CA THR A 118 12.02 -2.55 -17.72
C THR A 118 13.25 -2.10 -18.50
N VAL A 119 13.34 -2.45 -19.79
CA VAL A 119 14.41 -2.00 -20.70
C VAL A 119 14.46 -0.48 -20.76
N GLY A 120 15.67 0.07 -20.58
CA GLY A 120 15.91 1.51 -20.66
C GLY A 120 15.39 2.33 -19.47
N GLY A 121 14.78 1.68 -18.47
CA GLY A 121 14.32 2.36 -17.26
C GLY A 121 15.46 3.00 -16.48
N LEU A 122 15.23 4.21 -15.95
CA LEU A 122 16.19 4.92 -15.13
C LEU A 122 16.22 4.30 -13.73
N VAL A 123 17.39 3.84 -13.29
CA VAL A 123 17.60 3.37 -11.92
C VAL A 123 18.06 4.53 -11.03
N VAL A 124 17.40 4.70 -9.90
CA VAL A 124 17.74 5.66 -8.85
C VAL A 124 17.90 4.90 -7.53
N GLU A 125 19.02 5.11 -6.85
CA GLU A 125 19.32 4.45 -5.57
C GLU A 125 19.49 5.49 -4.46
N ASP A 126 18.73 5.33 -3.39
CA ASP A 126 18.99 5.97 -2.11
C ASP A 126 19.60 4.90 -1.17
N LYS A 127 20.93 4.90 -1.06
CA LYS A 127 21.66 3.91 -0.27
C LYS A 127 21.49 4.12 1.24
N GLU A 128 21.27 5.36 1.67
CA GLU A 128 21.10 5.71 3.08
C GLU A 128 19.76 5.16 3.59
N ARG A 129 18.69 5.44 2.84
CA ARG A 129 17.35 4.87 3.11
C ARG A 129 17.25 3.43 2.63
N GLY A 130 18.21 2.90 1.89
CA GLY A 130 18.17 1.52 1.37
C GLY A 130 16.95 1.30 0.47
N VAL A 131 16.74 2.20 -0.49
CA VAL A 131 15.66 2.17 -1.47
C VAL A 131 16.28 2.12 -2.87
N TRP A 132 15.78 1.20 -3.69
CA TRP A 132 16.15 1.04 -5.08
C TRP A 132 14.90 1.24 -5.92
N MET A 133 14.93 2.20 -6.84
CA MET A 133 13.82 2.53 -7.71
C MET A 133 14.22 2.38 -9.16
N ARG A 134 13.33 1.80 -9.97
CA ARG A 134 13.44 1.84 -11.43
C ARG A 134 12.22 2.56 -11.99
N LEU A 135 12.50 3.60 -12.76
CA LEU A 135 11.51 4.48 -13.35
C LEU A 135 11.43 4.14 -14.84
N GLN A 136 10.28 3.63 -15.29
CA GLN A 136 10.08 3.36 -16.72
C GLN A 136 10.22 4.64 -17.55
N ASP A 137 9.75 5.76 -17.02
CA ASP A 137 9.92 7.07 -17.64
C ASP A 137 10.83 7.97 -16.78
N SER A 138 11.88 8.50 -17.41
CA SER A 138 12.89 9.32 -16.70
C SER A 138 12.35 10.65 -16.15
N GLU A 139 11.19 11.12 -16.63
CA GLU A 139 10.53 12.33 -16.13
C GLU A 139 10.01 12.16 -14.69
N ASP A 140 9.77 10.93 -14.25
CA ASP A 140 9.32 10.62 -12.89
C ASP A 140 10.44 10.77 -11.85
N LYS A 141 11.67 11.14 -12.27
CA LYS A 141 12.81 11.35 -11.38
C LYS A 141 12.50 12.35 -10.26
N ALA A 142 11.63 13.34 -10.51
CA ALA A 142 11.20 14.31 -9.50
C ALA A 142 10.45 13.67 -8.31
N LEU A 143 9.86 12.49 -8.48
CA LEU A 143 9.17 11.75 -7.43
C LEU A 143 10.13 10.94 -6.54
N ALA A 144 11.34 10.63 -7.02
CA ALA A 144 12.23 9.70 -6.35
C ALA A 144 12.55 10.06 -4.88
N PRO A 145 12.83 11.34 -4.52
CA PRO A 145 13.06 11.69 -3.12
C PRO A 145 11.83 11.48 -2.22
N LEU A 146 10.63 11.74 -2.74
CA LEU A 146 9.39 11.57 -2.00
C LEU A 146 9.08 10.07 -1.81
N ILE A 147 9.25 9.26 -2.86
CA ILE A 147 9.10 7.80 -2.79
C ILE A 147 10.09 7.21 -1.78
N ALA A 148 11.35 7.65 -1.79
CA ALA A 148 12.36 7.18 -0.84
C ALA A 148 12.01 7.56 0.61
N GLU A 149 11.47 8.75 0.85
CA GLU A 149 11.00 9.17 2.17
C GLU A 149 9.83 8.30 2.67
N VAL A 150 8.80 8.14 1.84
CA VAL A 150 7.62 7.33 2.18
C VAL A 150 8.03 5.88 2.42
N ALA A 151 8.82 5.30 1.52
CA ALA A 151 9.33 3.94 1.64
C ALA A 151 10.10 3.70 2.95
N ASP A 152 10.94 4.65 3.36
CA ASP A 152 11.72 4.54 4.60
C ASP A 152 10.82 4.59 5.85
N LYS A 153 9.93 5.58 5.92
CA LYS A 153 9.00 5.76 7.04
C LYS A 153 8.00 4.61 7.13
N ALA A 154 7.40 4.22 6.01
CA ALA A 154 6.47 3.11 5.93
C ALA A 154 7.13 1.80 6.33
N ARG A 155 8.29 1.47 5.76
CA ARG A 155 9.04 0.28 6.16
C ARG A 155 9.34 0.30 7.65
N ALA A 156 9.85 1.40 8.21
CA ALA A 156 10.19 1.46 9.64
C ALA A 156 8.97 1.17 10.53
N ARG A 157 7.79 1.73 10.19
CA ARG A 157 6.56 1.48 10.93
C ARG A 157 6.05 0.05 10.76
N ILE A 158 6.04 -0.47 9.52
CA ILE A 158 5.60 -1.83 9.21
C ILE A 158 6.48 -2.86 9.92
N GLU A 159 7.80 -2.67 9.92
CA GLU A 159 8.72 -3.55 10.65
C GLU A 159 8.43 -3.58 12.15
N GLN A 160 8.12 -2.42 12.73
CA GLN A 160 7.74 -2.30 14.14
C GLN A 160 6.42 -3.02 14.43
N ASP A 161 5.39 -2.79 13.61
CA ASP A 161 4.05 -3.32 13.84
C ASP A 161 3.95 -4.82 13.54
N LEU A 162 4.63 -5.34 12.51
CA LEU A 162 4.62 -6.76 12.15
C LEU A 162 5.71 -7.58 12.85
N GLY A 163 6.73 -6.95 13.44
CA GLY A 163 7.84 -7.64 14.09
C GLY A 163 8.77 -8.37 13.09
N VAL A 164 8.83 -7.91 11.85
CA VAL A 164 9.64 -8.46 10.76
C VAL A 164 10.67 -7.43 10.31
N LYS A 165 11.90 -7.85 10.00
CA LYS A 165 12.94 -6.98 9.43
C LYS A 165 12.99 -7.17 7.91
N MET A 166 12.82 -6.09 7.17
CA MET A 166 12.79 -6.10 5.70
C MET A 166 14.21 -6.01 5.12
N PRO A 167 14.47 -6.67 3.99
CA PRO A 167 15.77 -6.58 3.33
C PRO A 167 16.00 -5.17 2.77
N ARG A 168 17.29 -4.84 2.61
CA ARG A 168 17.74 -3.63 1.91
C ARG A 168 18.53 -4.03 0.65
N PRO A 169 18.34 -3.34 -0.48
CA PRO A 169 17.37 -2.28 -0.68
C PRO A 169 15.94 -2.81 -0.84
N LEU A 170 14.95 -1.99 -0.45
CA LEU A 170 13.56 -2.17 -0.89
C LEU A 170 13.49 -1.81 -2.38
N ARG A 171 12.94 -2.71 -3.20
CA ARG A 171 12.84 -2.52 -4.66
C ARG A 171 11.46 -2.00 -5.05
N ILE A 172 11.44 -0.94 -5.84
CA ILE A 172 10.22 -0.29 -6.33
C ILE A 172 10.37 -0.05 -7.84
N ASP A 173 9.38 -0.49 -8.62
CA ASP A 173 9.27 -0.20 -10.04
C ASP A 173 8.11 0.79 -10.25
N LEU A 174 8.39 1.92 -10.90
CA LEU A 174 7.37 2.87 -11.38
C LEU A 174 7.11 2.61 -12.86
N VAL A 175 5.87 2.25 -13.18
CA VAL A 175 5.44 1.94 -14.55
C VAL A 175 4.45 2.96 -15.07
N ARG A 176 4.43 3.16 -16.39
CA ARG A 176 3.72 4.25 -17.05
C ARG A 176 2.23 4.02 -17.23
N ASP A 177 1.78 2.76 -17.20
CA ASP A 177 0.40 2.36 -17.50
C ASP A 177 0.06 0.98 -16.94
N LEU A 178 -1.24 0.64 -16.99
CA LEU A 178 -1.78 -0.65 -16.54
C LEU A 178 -1.25 -1.83 -17.35
N PHE A 179 -0.92 -1.63 -18.64
CA PHE A 179 -0.34 -2.68 -19.47
C PHE A 179 1.03 -3.11 -18.94
N SER A 180 1.88 -2.14 -18.62
CA SER A 180 3.19 -2.35 -18.01
C SER A 180 3.07 -2.96 -16.61
N LEU A 181 2.10 -2.51 -15.81
CA LEU A 181 1.80 -3.12 -14.50
C LEU A 181 1.42 -4.60 -14.63
N ALA A 182 0.48 -4.92 -15.52
CA ALA A 182 0.04 -6.28 -15.79
C ALA A 182 1.20 -7.18 -16.26
N ALA A 183 2.02 -6.68 -17.19
CA ALA A 183 3.15 -7.40 -17.76
C ALA A 183 4.22 -7.77 -16.72
N VAL A 184 4.53 -6.87 -15.78
CA VAL A 184 5.58 -7.10 -14.75
C VAL A 184 5.07 -7.95 -13.57
N THR A 185 3.77 -7.90 -13.29
CA THR A 185 3.19 -8.53 -12.08
C THR A 185 2.53 -9.88 -12.37
N GLY A 186 2.13 -10.13 -13.63
CA GLY A 186 1.33 -11.27 -14.04
C GLY A 186 -0.14 -11.15 -13.64
N LEU A 187 -0.60 -9.97 -13.20
CA LEU A 187 -2.02 -9.68 -12.99
C LEU A 187 -2.70 -9.52 -14.37
N PRO A 188 -3.85 -10.18 -14.64
CA PRO A 188 -4.57 -9.95 -15.89
C PRO A 188 -4.98 -8.48 -16.06
N LEU A 189 -4.76 -7.93 -17.25
CA LEU A 189 -5.06 -6.51 -17.53
C LEU A 189 -6.53 -6.17 -17.26
N GLU A 190 -7.46 -7.01 -17.71
CA GLU A 190 -8.90 -6.80 -17.50
C GLU A 190 -9.27 -6.75 -16.00
N ALA A 191 -8.58 -7.55 -15.17
CA ALA A 191 -8.79 -7.54 -13.72
C ALA A 191 -8.28 -6.23 -13.10
N ALA A 192 -7.09 -5.77 -13.54
CA ALA A 192 -6.53 -4.50 -13.11
C ALA A 192 -7.42 -3.31 -13.50
N GLU A 193 -7.97 -3.31 -14.73
CA GLU A 193 -8.91 -2.30 -15.22
C GLU A 193 -10.24 -2.32 -14.47
N THR A 194 -10.81 -3.51 -14.24
CA THR A 194 -12.12 -3.69 -13.59
C THR A 194 -12.12 -3.17 -12.16
N THR A 195 -11.03 -3.37 -11.43
CA THR A 195 -10.95 -3.02 -10.00
C THR A 195 -10.19 -1.74 -9.73
N GLY A 196 -9.58 -1.13 -10.76
CA GLY A 196 -8.78 0.08 -10.62
C GLY A 196 -7.47 -0.18 -9.86
N THR A 197 -6.84 -1.33 -10.07
CA THR A 197 -5.57 -1.68 -9.41
C THR A 197 -4.47 -0.75 -9.90
N VAL A 198 -3.81 -0.04 -8.98
CA VAL A 198 -2.74 0.93 -9.29
C VAL A 198 -1.35 0.47 -8.84
N ALA A 199 -1.26 -0.57 -8.01
CA ALA A 199 0.00 -1.12 -7.53
C ALA A 199 -0.15 -2.59 -7.16
N VAL A 200 0.97 -3.31 -7.17
CA VAL A 200 1.06 -4.73 -6.78
C VAL A 200 2.44 -5.02 -6.19
N ALA A 201 2.46 -5.67 -5.02
CA ALA A 201 3.62 -6.27 -4.41
C ALA A 201 3.75 -7.75 -4.80
N ARG A 202 4.66 -8.05 -5.72
CA ARG A 202 4.94 -9.43 -6.12
C ARG A 202 6.40 -9.57 -6.55
N TRP A 203 6.92 -10.79 -6.51
CA TRP A 203 8.28 -11.07 -6.98
C TRP A 203 9.35 -10.23 -6.28
N GLY A 204 9.16 -9.96 -4.98
CA GLY A 204 10.11 -9.26 -4.14
C GLY A 204 10.26 -7.75 -4.37
N ARG A 205 9.30 -7.13 -5.06
CA ARG A 205 9.25 -5.69 -5.26
C ARG A 205 7.83 -5.14 -5.21
N VAL A 206 7.72 -3.84 -5.00
CA VAL A 206 6.50 -3.08 -5.29
C VAL A 206 6.57 -2.63 -6.75
N THR A 207 5.53 -2.90 -7.53
CA THR A 207 5.35 -2.28 -8.86
C THR A 207 4.13 -1.39 -8.77
N MET A 208 4.26 -0.10 -9.08
CA MET A 208 3.15 0.85 -8.99
C MET A 208 3.10 1.75 -10.23
N LEU A 209 1.89 2.16 -10.59
CA LEU A 209 1.70 3.16 -11.62
C LEU A 209 2.38 4.46 -11.19
N SER A 210 3.12 5.10 -12.09
CA SER A 210 3.50 6.49 -11.90
C SER A 210 2.24 7.30 -11.59
N PRO A 211 2.27 8.21 -10.60
CA PRO A 211 1.19 9.17 -10.38
C PRO A 211 0.77 9.90 -11.65
N ARG A 212 1.65 10.00 -12.66
CA ARG A 212 1.37 10.53 -14.01
C ARG A 212 0.41 9.68 -14.85
N ALA A 213 0.22 8.40 -14.56
CA ALA A 213 -0.70 7.54 -15.29
C ALA A 213 -2.18 7.76 -14.89
N ALA A 214 -2.44 8.13 -13.63
CA ALA A 214 -3.79 8.25 -13.08
C ALA A 214 -4.37 9.67 -13.21
N SER A 215 -5.26 9.90 -14.19
CA SER A 215 -5.77 11.24 -14.56
C SER A 215 -6.39 12.09 -13.44
N LEU A 216 -6.86 11.47 -12.35
CA LEU A 216 -7.45 12.15 -11.19
C LEU A 216 -6.56 12.08 -9.93
N GLY A 217 -5.32 11.60 -10.09
CA GLY A 217 -4.48 11.21 -8.96
C GLY A 217 -4.96 9.94 -8.26
N TYR A 218 -4.21 9.52 -7.27
CA TYR A 218 -4.54 8.46 -6.31
C TYR A 218 -3.65 8.62 -5.07
N PRO A 219 -4.01 8.08 -3.89
CA PRO A 219 -3.22 8.21 -2.66
C PRO A 219 -1.95 7.35 -2.73
N TRP A 220 -0.98 7.78 -3.54
CA TRP A 220 0.17 6.97 -3.95
C TRP A 220 1.15 6.71 -2.80
N GLU A 221 1.24 7.63 -1.84
CA GLU A 221 2.08 7.45 -0.64
C GLU A 221 1.56 6.30 0.23
N ASP A 222 0.26 6.32 0.54
CA ASP A 222 -0.38 5.27 1.34
C ASP A 222 -0.49 3.96 0.56
N THR A 223 -0.68 4.02 -0.76
CA THR A 223 -0.63 2.85 -1.65
C THR A 223 0.75 2.19 -1.60
N LEU A 224 1.84 2.96 -1.57
CA LEU A 224 3.18 2.40 -1.41
C LEU A 224 3.33 1.71 -0.05
N ALA A 225 2.81 2.30 1.02
CA ALA A 225 2.80 1.65 2.35
C ALA A 225 1.98 0.35 2.37
N HIS A 226 0.84 0.32 1.67
CA HIS A 226 0.03 -0.88 1.45
C HIS A 226 0.87 -2.01 0.83
N GLU A 227 1.54 -1.72 -0.30
CA GLU A 227 2.32 -2.73 -1.03
C GLU A 227 3.58 -3.18 -0.27
N ILE A 228 4.23 -2.29 0.47
CA ILE A 228 5.34 -2.68 1.35
C ILE A 228 4.88 -3.68 2.42
N THR A 229 3.64 -3.53 2.91
CA THR A 229 3.05 -4.44 3.90
C THR A 229 2.88 -5.84 3.33
N HIS A 230 2.44 -5.97 2.08
CA HIS A 230 2.38 -7.27 1.41
C HIS A 230 3.74 -7.96 1.34
N LEU A 231 4.81 -7.24 0.95
CA LEU A 231 6.17 -7.81 0.96
C LEU A 231 6.60 -8.26 2.37
N ALA A 232 6.24 -7.49 3.40
CA ALA A 232 6.53 -7.83 4.79
C ALA A 232 5.76 -9.07 5.25
N LEU A 233 4.50 -9.23 4.84
CA LEU A 233 3.69 -10.42 5.12
C LEU A 233 4.18 -11.65 4.37
N SER A 234 4.57 -11.53 3.09
CA SER A 234 5.20 -12.63 2.35
C SER A 234 6.46 -13.12 3.06
N ARG A 235 7.31 -12.19 3.55
CA ARG A 235 8.49 -12.54 4.35
C ARG A 235 8.13 -13.18 5.69
N ALA A 236 7.16 -12.60 6.41
CA ALA A 236 6.75 -13.08 7.72
C ALA A 236 6.13 -14.49 7.67
N THR A 237 5.49 -14.84 6.56
CA THR A 237 4.66 -16.07 6.46
C THR A 237 5.12 -17.07 5.41
N ARG A 238 6.19 -16.80 4.64
CA ARG A 238 6.54 -17.52 3.40
C ARG A 238 5.42 -17.49 2.37
N ASP A 239 4.80 -16.31 2.21
CA ASP A 239 3.69 -16.09 1.28
C ASP A 239 2.48 -17.01 1.54
N ARG A 240 2.25 -17.36 2.81
CA ARG A 240 1.15 -18.24 3.24
C ARG A 240 0.03 -17.51 3.97
N ALA A 241 0.14 -16.19 4.15
CA ALA A 241 -0.95 -15.38 4.64
C ALA A 241 -2.16 -15.54 3.71
N PRO A 242 -3.37 -15.85 4.22
CA PRO A 242 -4.57 -15.86 3.39
C PRO A 242 -4.93 -14.42 2.98
N LEU A 243 -5.69 -14.28 1.89
CA LEU A 243 -6.00 -12.97 1.30
C LEU A 243 -6.66 -12.00 2.28
N TRP A 244 -7.58 -12.45 3.15
CA TRP A 244 -8.19 -11.58 4.17
C TRP A 244 -7.18 -10.99 5.15
N LEU A 245 -6.11 -11.74 5.46
CA LEU A 245 -5.06 -11.29 6.36
C LEU A 245 -4.11 -10.33 5.63
N GLN A 246 -3.77 -10.65 4.38
CA GLN A 246 -2.94 -9.79 3.53
C GLN A 246 -3.57 -8.41 3.40
N GLU A 247 -4.80 -8.36 2.89
CA GLU A 247 -5.50 -7.12 2.58
C GLU A 247 -5.92 -6.37 3.85
N GLY A 248 -6.43 -7.06 4.86
CA GLY A 248 -6.86 -6.39 6.09
C GLY A 248 -5.69 -5.80 6.90
N VAL A 249 -4.50 -6.42 6.86
CA VAL A 249 -3.30 -5.85 7.47
C VAL A 249 -2.74 -4.71 6.60
N ALA A 250 -2.67 -4.88 5.28
CA ALA A 250 -2.21 -3.82 4.38
C ALA A 250 -3.07 -2.55 4.48
N LYS A 251 -4.41 -2.67 4.48
CA LYS A 251 -5.34 -1.56 4.74
C LYS A 251 -5.12 -0.89 6.09
N ARG A 252 -4.74 -1.65 7.13
CA ARG A 252 -4.43 -1.09 8.45
C ARG A 252 -3.11 -0.31 8.45
N GLU A 253 -2.10 -0.77 7.72
CA GLU A 253 -0.76 -0.15 7.70
C GLU A 253 -0.66 1.09 6.80
N GLU A 254 -1.56 1.23 5.81
CA GLU A 254 -1.60 2.33 4.83
C GLU A 254 -1.28 3.72 5.38
N THR A 255 -1.85 4.09 6.54
CA THR A 255 -1.73 5.45 7.08
C THR A 255 -0.86 5.54 8.33
N ARG A 256 -0.44 4.40 8.91
CA ARG A 256 0.21 4.36 10.23
C ARG A 256 1.63 4.91 10.24
N TRP A 257 2.25 5.04 9.08
CA TRP A 257 3.60 5.57 8.89
C TRP A 257 3.68 7.09 9.05
N ARG A 258 2.52 7.78 9.04
CA ARG A 258 2.38 9.22 9.12
C ARG A 258 1.43 9.64 10.25
N GLU A 259 1.39 10.94 10.51
CA GLU A 259 0.36 11.51 11.36
C GLU A 259 -1.02 11.38 10.70
N LYS A 260 -2.05 11.33 11.54
CA LYS A 260 -3.44 11.24 11.10
C LYS A 260 -3.82 12.52 10.36
N GLN A 261 -4.40 12.36 9.17
CA GLN A 261 -4.85 13.42 8.29
C GLN A 261 -6.37 13.52 8.29
N PRO A 262 -6.94 14.66 7.86
CA PRO A 262 -8.37 14.74 7.58
C PRO A 262 -8.81 13.65 6.60
N PHE A 263 -10.01 13.11 6.80
CA PHE A 263 -10.61 12.04 5.98
C PHE A 263 -10.00 10.65 6.11
N ASP A 264 -9.02 10.42 7.01
CA ASP A 264 -8.50 9.08 7.31
C ASP A 264 -9.53 8.16 8.02
N ASP A 265 -10.57 8.72 8.65
CA ASP A 265 -11.57 7.99 9.44
C ASP A 265 -12.66 7.33 8.56
N ALA A 266 -12.25 6.40 7.71
CA ALA A 266 -13.18 5.56 6.97
C ALA A 266 -13.91 4.57 7.89
N ASP A 267 -15.24 4.60 7.88
CA ASP A 267 -16.08 3.69 8.68
C ASP A 267 -16.32 2.35 7.94
N TYR A 268 -15.27 1.53 7.89
CA TYR A 268 -15.31 0.21 7.26
C TYR A 268 -16.31 -0.74 7.93
N ASP A 269 -16.52 -0.61 9.24
CA ASP A 269 -17.49 -1.40 10.00
C ASP A 269 -18.92 -1.15 9.49
N ARG A 270 -19.28 0.11 9.26
CA ARG A 270 -20.59 0.48 8.67
C ARG A 270 -20.75 0.00 7.23
N VAL A 271 -19.69 0.06 6.40
CA VAL A 271 -19.74 -0.47 5.03
C VAL A 271 -19.92 -1.99 5.03
N ALA A 272 -19.19 -2.72 5.87
CA ALA A 272 -19.36 -4.17 6.02
C ALA A 272 -20.77 -4.52 6.56
N ARG A 273 -21.24 -3.81 7.58
CA ARG A 273 -22.59 -3.97 8.14
C ARG A 273 -23.68 -3.72 7.09
N SER A 274 -23.49 -2.72 6.23
CA SER A 274 -24.35 -2.40 5.11
C SER A 274 -24.41 -3.54 4.09
N ALA A 275 -23.24 -4.04 3.67
CA ALA A 275 -23.14 -5.16 2.74
C ALA A 275 -23.82 -6.42 3.28
N GLN A 276 -23.63 -6.72 4.57
CA GLN A 276 -24.31 -7.82 5.27
C GLN A 276 -25.83 -7.64 5.28
N ALA A 277 -26.34 -6.44 5.61
CA ALA A 277 -27.78 -6.17 5.64
C ALA A 277 -28.45 -6.33 4.28
N GLN A 278 -27.74 -5.98 3.21
CA GLN A 278 -28.25 -5.93 1.84
C GLN A 278 -28.01 -7.24 1.07
N GLY A 279 -27.36 -8.24 1.66
CA GLY A 279 -26.97 -9.47 0.98
C GLY A 279 -25.94 -9.25 -0.13
N LYS A 280 -25.10 -8.20 0.01
CA LYS A 280 -24.03 -7.83 -0.93
C LYS A 280 -22.63 -8.23 -0.46
N SER A 281 -22.52 -8.83 0.73
CA SER A 281 -21.24 -9.30 1.27
C SER A 281 -20.50 -10.22 0.30
N VAL A 282 -19.19 -9.98 0.15
CA VAL A 282 -18.29 -10.91 -0.56
C VAL A 282 -17.91 -12.05 0.37
N GLY A 283 -17.66 -11.72 1.64
CA GLY A 283 -17.37 -12.65 2.72
C GLY A 283 -15.90 -13.03 2.82
N ILE A 284 -15.41 -13.17 4.05
CA ILE A 284 -14.00 -13.46 4.37
C ILE A 284 -13.50 -14.78 3.76
N ASN A 285 -14.40 -15.75 3.57
CA ASN A 285 -14.09 -17.04 2.95
C ASN A 285 -14.20 -17.05 1.41
N GLY A 286 -14.78 -15.99 0.81
CA GLY A 286 -15.19 -15.95 -0.60
C GLY A 286 -14.31 -15.07 -1.50
N LEU A 287 -13.19 -14.54 -0.99
CA LEU A 287 -12.39 -13.52 -1.68
C LEU A 287 -11.65 -14.02 -2.94
N GLY A 288 -11.49 -15.34 -3.12
CA GLY A 288 -10.75 -15.91 -4.24
C GLY A 288 -9.23 -15.72 -4.15
N SER A 289 -8.55 -15.58 -5.29
CA SER A 289 -7.10 -15.44 -5.38
C SER A 289 -6.58 -14.01 -5.26
N SER A 290 -7.43 -13.00 -5.53
CA SER A 290 -7.11 -11.58 -5.39
C SER A 290 -8.40 -10.75 -5.39
N ILE A 291 -8.45 -9.67 -4.61
CA ILE A 291 -9.54 -8.68 -4.67
C ILE A 291 -9.64 -8.06 -6.07
N ALA A 292 -8.52 -7.94 -6.79
CA ALA A 292 -8.49 -7.42 -8.15
C ALA A 292 -9.27 -8.29 -9.17
N MET A 293 -9.56 -9.55 -8.81
CA MET A 293 -10.32 -10.48 -9.67
C MET A 293 -11.83 -10.45 -9.40
N LEU A 294 -12.30 -9.60 -8.49
CA LEU A 294 -13.73 -9.45 -8.23
C LEU A 294 -14.43 -8.73 -9.40
N PRO A 295 -15.71 -9.06 -9.66
CA PRO A 295 -16.37 -8.69 -10.90
C PRO A 295 -16.70 -7.19 -11.02
N THR A 296 -16.70 -6.44 -9.91
CA THR A 296 -17.05 -5.01 -9.93
C THR A 296 -16.23 -4.19 -8.91
N PRO A 297 -16.00 -2.88 -9.17
CA PRO A 297 -15.42 -1.97 -8.18
C PRO A 297 -16.17 -1.91 -6.85
N GLU A 298 -17.50 -2.00 -6.89
CA GLU A 298 -18.34 -2.04 -5.68
C GLU A 298 -18.01 -3.28 -4.83
N SER A 299 -17.91 -4.45 -5.46
CA SER A 299 -17.55 -5.69 -4.75
C SER A 299 -16.13 -5.64 -4.17
N ALA A 300 -15.16 -5.04 -4.89
CA ALA A 300 -13.81 -4.83 -4.37
C ALA A 300 -13.81 -3.88 -3.16
N SER A 301 -14.57 -2.78 -3.23
CA SER A 301 -14.69 -1.82 -2.13
C SER A 301 -15.34 -2.45 -0.89
N ILE A 302 -16.38 -3.28 -1.09
CA ILE A 302 -17.00 -4.07 -0.01
C ILE A 302 -15.99 -5.06 0.58
N ALA A 303 -15.26 -5.80 -0.26
CA ALA A 303 -14.26 -6.75 0.21
C ALA A 303 -13.18 -6.08 1.08
N PHE A 304 -12.65 -4.93 0.65
CA PHE A 304 -11.71 -4.13 1.45
C PHE A 304 -12.30 -3.70 2.79
N ALA A 305 -13.57 -3.26 2.82
CA ALA A 305 -14.24 -2.91 4.07
C ALA A 305 -14.42 -4.13 4.99
N GLU A 306 -14.81 -5.28 4.44
CA GLU A 306 -15.00 -6.52 5.20
C GLU A 306 -13.69 -7.01 5.83
N VAL A 307 -12.60 -7.08 5.06
CA VAL A 307 -11.30 -7.55 5.59
C VAL A 307 -10.72 -6.57 6.60
N THR A 308 -10.89 -5.26 6.40
CA THR A 308 -10.42 -4.23 7.34
C THR A 308 -11.21 -4.28 8.64
N SER A 309 -12.55 -4.37 8.55
CA SER A 309 -13.44 -4.53 9.70
C SER A 309 -13.13 -5.81 10.47
N PHE A 310 -12.99 -6.94 9.77
CA PHE A 310 -12.67 -8.23 10.36
C PHE A 310 -11.31 -8.22 11.07
N MET A 311 -10.26 -7.67 10.44
CA MET A 311 -8.95 -7.55 11.07
C MET A 311 -8.96 -6.62 12.27
N GLY A 312 -9.68 -5.50 12.19
CA GLY A 312 -9.89 -4.60 13.32
C GLY A 312 -10.56 -5.30 14.50
N PHE A 313 -11.63 -6.06 14.24
CA PHE A 313 -12.30 -6.88 15.26
C PHE A 313 -11.38 -7.94 15.84
N TRP A 314 -10.69 -8.72 15.01
CA TRP A 314 -9.80 -9.79 15.46
C TRP A 314 -8.65 -9.26 16.33
N LEU A 315 -8.06 -8.12 15.97
CA LEU A 315 -7.00 -7.48 16.76
C LEU A 315 -7.52 -6.90 18.08
N ARG A 316 -8.74 -6.37 18.14
CA ARG A 316 -9.35 -5.91 19.40
C ARG A 316 -9.54 -7.06 20.38
N GLU A 317 -9.96 -8.23 19.89
CA GLU A 317 -10.22 -9.41 20.72
C GLU A 317 -8.93 -10.13 21.18
N ASN A 318 -7.90 -10.20 20.32
CA ASN A 318 -6.72 -11.05 20.56
C ASN A 318 -5.43 -10.26 20.86
N GLY A 319 -5.35 -9.00 20.43
CA GLY A 319 -4.17 -8.15 20.58
C GLY A 319 -2.98 -8.49 19.67
N MET A 320 -1.98 -7.62 19.69
CA MET A 320 -0.75 -7.75 18.89
C MET A 320 0.08 -9.02 19.18
N PRO A 321 0.20 -9.52 20.44
CA PRO A 321 0.95 -10.75 20.68
C PRO A 321 0.38 -11.97 19.92
N ALA A 322 -0.95 -12.11 19.87
CA ALA A 322 -1.59 -13.16 19.11
C ALA A 322 -1.37 -12.98 17.60
N PHE A 323 -1.40 -11.74 17.12
CA PHE A 323 -1.09 -11.44 15.71
C PHE A 323 0.31 -11.90 15.30
N HIS A 324 1.34 -11.58 16.10
CA HIS A 324 2.71 -12.03 15.81
C HIS A 324 2.85 -13.56 15.86
N LEU A 325 2.14 -14.23 16.79
CA LEU A 325 2.07 -15.68 16.84
C LEU A 325 1.42 -16.26 15.58
N LEU A 326 0.35 -15.64 15.06
CA LEU A 326 -0.31 -16.06 13.83
C LEU A 326 0.64 -15.99 12.63
N LEU A 327 1.38 -14.89 12.47
CA LEU A 327 2.36 -14.77 11.38
C LEU A 327 3.43 -15.88 11.46
N ARG A 328 3.94 -16.14 12.66
CA ARG A 328 4.94 -17.21 12.89
C ARG A 328 4.37 -18.60 12.61
N ASP A 329 3.15 -18.88 13.06
CA ASP A 329 2.51 -20.17 12.86
C ASP A 329 2.19 -20.41 11.38
N LEU A 330 1.75 -19.39 10.64
CA LEU A 330 1.57 -19.44 9.18
C LEU A 330 2.88 -19.83 8.47
N LYS A 331 4.01 -19.25 8.89
CA LYS A 331 5.35 -19.63 8.39
C LYS A 331 5.67 -21.11 8.59
N GLY A 332 5.15 -21.74 9.65
CA GLY A 332 5.34 -23.17 9.97
C GLY A 332 4.20 -24.10 9.53
N VAL A 333 3.11 -23.58 8.97
CA VAL A 333 1.87 -24.37 8.80
C VAL A 333 1.96 -25.45 7.71
N GLY A 334 2.72 -25.19 6.64
CA GLY A 334 2.84 -26.08 5.49
C GLY A 334 1.47 -26.38 4.87
N GLU A 335 1.25 -27.64 4.53
CA GLU A 335 -0.01 -28.12 3.92
C GLU A 335 -1.21 -28.07 4.86
N ARG A 336 -1.02 -27.85 6.17
CA ARG A 336 -2.14 -27.71 7.13
C ARG A 336 -2.97 -26.45 6.89
N GLY A 337 -2.42 -25.48 6.16
CA GLY A 337 -3.12 -24.29 5.70
C GLY A 337 -3.47 -23.24 6.78
N PRO A 338 -3.96 -22.06 6.39
CA PRO A 338 -4.18 -20.93 7.29
C PRO A 338 -5.13 -21.19 8.46
N ASN A 339 -6.16 -22.02 8.25
CA ASN A 339 -7.12 -22.37 9.31
C ASN A 339 -6.46 -23.09 10.48
N ALA A 340 -5.46 -23.94 10.22
CA ALA A 340 -4.73 -24.64 11.28
C ALA A 340 -3.86 -23.67 12.09
N ALA A 341 -3.25 -22.66 11.45
CA ALA A 341 -2.50 -21.62 12.15
C ALA A 341 -3.42 -20.76 13.02
N LEU A 342 -4.59 -20.36 12.50
CA LEU A 342 -5.57 -19.57 13.24
C LEU A 342 -6.10 -20.32 14.47
N ALA A 343 -6.44 -21.60 14.30
CA ALA A 343 -6.89 -22.46 15.38
C ALA A 343 -5.80 -22.74 16.42
N SER A 344 -4.53 -22.86 16.00
CA SER A 344 -3.38 -23.00 16.89
C SER A 344 -3.24 -21.80 17.84
N VAL A 345 -3.45 -20.58 17.32
CA VAL A 345 -3.29 -19.34 18.08
C VAL A 345 -4.51 -19.00 18.94
N THR A 346 -5.72 -19.19 18.41
CA THR A 346 -6.96 -18.68 19.03
C THR A 346 -7.90 -19.77 19.53
N GLY A 347 -7.59 -21.04 19.25
CA GLY A 347 -8.43 -22.19 19.61
C GLY A 347 -9.63 -22.43 18.68
N VAL A 348 -9.89 -21.56 17.71
CA VAL A 348 -11.08 -21.62 16.85
C VAL A 348 -10.78 -21.39 15.36
N SER A 349 -11.69 -21.84 14.50
CA SER A 349 -11.55 -21.77 13.04
C SER A 349 -11.88 -20.39 12.47
N LEU A 350 -11.51 -20.15 11.21
CA LEU A 350 -11.88 -18.93 10.48
C LEU A 350 -13.40 -18.78 10.34
N SER A 351 -14.12 -19.88 10.10
CA SER A 351 -15.58 -19.85 10.01
C SER A 351 -16.21 -19.37 11.32
N GLU A 352 -15.67 -19.81 12.46
CA GLU A 352 -16.17 -19.39 13.77
C GLU A 352 -15.85 -17.91 14.05
N TRP A 353 -14.63 -17.47 13.73
CA TRP A 353 -14.28 -16.05 13.80
C TRP A 353 -15.16 -15.17 12.91
N ASN A 354 -15.44 -15.61 11.68
CA ASN A 354 -16.32 -14.90 10.76
C ASN A 354 -17.73 -14.76 11.34
N SER A 355 -18.29 -15.83 11.94
CA SER A 355 -19.60 -15.76 12.61
C SER A 355 -19.59 -14.82 13.82
N ARG A 356 -18.53 -14.81 14.62
CA ARG A 356 -18.39 -13.88 15.76
C ARG A 356 -18.35 -12.43 15.31
N TRP A 357 -17.58 -12.14 14.26
CA TRP A 357 -17.48 -10.81 13.68
C TRP A 357 -18.83 -10.34 13.10
N GLN A 358 -19.51 -11.20 12.33
CA GLN A 358 -20.84 -10.88 11.77
C GLN A 358 -21.88 -10.61 12.87
N GLY A 359 -21.88 -11.41 13.94
CA GLY A 359 -22.74 -11.17 15.10
C GLY A 359 -22.37 -9.90 15.86
N TRP A 360 -21.07 -9.58 15.94
CA TRP A 360 -20.60 -8.32 16.52
C TRP A 360 -21.07 -7.11 15.71
N LEU A 361 -20.96 -7.15 14.37
CA LEU A 361 -21.48 -6.11 13.49
C LEU A 361 -22.98 -5.90 13.71
N GLU A 362 -23.76 -6.98 13.73
CA GLU A 362 -25.21 -6.91 13.94
C GLU A 362 -25.59 -6.30 15.29
N GLY A 363 -24.82 -6.59 16.35
CA GLY A 363 -25.10 -6.11 17.71
C GLY A 363 -24.54 -4.72 18.04
N ASN A 364 -23.53 -4.24 17.32
CA ASN A 364 -22.77 -3.03 17.71
C ASN A 364 -22.70 -1.95 16.64
N VAL A 365 -23.03 -2.27 15.38
CA VAL A 365 -22.98 -1.31 14.27
C VAL A 365 -24.39 -1.10 13.75
N GLU A 366 -24.84 0.15 13.76
CA GLU A 366 -26.18 0.50 13.29
C GLU A 366 -26.35 0.10 11.82
N ALA A 367 -27.45 -0.58 11.53
CA ALA A 367 -27.79 -0.92 10.16
C ALA A 367 -28.12 0.37 9.39
N PRO A 368 -27.58 0.58 8.19
CA PRO A 368 -28.02 1.70 7.38
C PRO A 368 -29.51 1.56 7.05
N ALA A 369 -30.18 2.70 6.87
CA ALA A 369 -31.55 2.70 6.39
C ALA A 369 -31.63 1.89 5.08
N PRO A 370 -32.66 1.04 4.91
CA PRO A 370 -32.83 0.29 3.68
C PRO A 370 -32.89 1.27 2.49
N PRO A 371 -32.20 0.98 1.37
CA PRO A 371 -32.23 1.87 0.22
C PRO A 371 -33.68 2.06 -0.24
N PRO A 372 -34.04 3.26 -0.72
CA PRO A 372 -35.39 3.51 -1.19
C PRO A 372 -35.72 2.52 -2.31
N LYS A 373 -36.92 1.92 -2.24
CA LYS A 373 -37.42 1.07 -3.33
C LYS A 373 -37.72 1.96 -4.54
N LEU A 374 -36.81 1.94 -5.51
CA LEU A 374 -36.96 2.69 -6.75
C LEU A 374 -37.73 1.85 -7.77
N THR A 375 -38.66 2.49 -8.47
CA THR A 375 -39.29 1.95 -9.67
C THR A 375 -38.27 1.83 -10.80
N PRO A 376 -38.49 0.97 -11.81
CA PRO A 376 -37.60 0.87 -12.97
C PRO A 376 -37.35 2.19 -13.69
N LEU A 377 -38.35 3.09 -13.70
CA LEU A 377 -38.22 4.43 -14.28
C LEU A 377 -37.27 5.32 -13.47
N GLU A 378 -37.36 5.27 -12.13
CA GLU A 378 -36.48 6.03 -11.26
C GLU A 378 -35.03 5.54 -11.31
N VAL A 379 -34.83 4.22 -11.42
CA VAL A 379 -33.51 3.63 -11.66
C VAL A 379 -32.92 4.18 -12.96
N ARG A 380 -33.69 4.13 -14.07
CA ARG A 380 -33.25 4.69 -15.36
C ARG A 380 -32.93 6.17 -15.28
N LYS A 381 -33.78 6.97 -14.60
CA LYS A 381 -33.53 8.41 -14.40
C LYS A 381 -32.24 8.65 -13.63
N ARG A 382 -31.97 7.91 -12.55
CA ARG A 382 -30.72 8.03 -11.79
C ARG A 382 -29.49 7.66 -12.62
N HIS A 383 -29.57 6.58 -13.41
CA HIS A 383 -28.49 6.22 -14.34
C HIS A 383 -28.22 7.33 -15.35
N GLN A 384 -29.28 7.87 -15.97
CA GLN A 384 -29.15 8.97 -16.92
C GLN A 384 -28.58 10.24 -16.26
N GLN A 385 -29.03 10.58 -15.05
CA GLN A 385 -28.47 11.67 -14.27
C GLN A 385 -26.97 11.48 -14.01
N SER A 386 -26.54 10.26 -13.63
CA SER A 386 -25.12 9.95 -13.42
C SER A 386 -24.29 10.13 -14.70
N GLU A 387 -24.78 9.62 -15.84
CA GLU A 387 -24.11 9.84 -17.14
C GLU A 387 -24.01 11.32 -17.51
N ASP A 388 -25.11 12.05 -17.32
CA ASP A 388 -25.16 13.48 -17.62
C ASP A 388 -24.18 14.26 -16.72
N MET A 389 -24.06 13.89 -15.45
CA MET A 389 -23.09 14.48 -14.51
C MET A 389 -21.65 14.29 -14.99
N ILE A 390 -21.27 13.07 -15.41
CA ILE A 390 -19.93 12.81 -15.97
C ILE A 390 -19.69 13.67 -17.22
N ARG A 391 -20.67 13.75 -18.11
CA ARG A 391 -20.59 14.58 -19.33
C ARG A 391 -20.47 16.07 -19.00
N TYR A 392 -21.20 16.57 -18.00
CA TYR A 392 -21.14 17.96 -17.59
C TYR A 392 -19.80 18.33 -16.96
N ALA A 393 -19.21 17.46 -16.13
CA ALA A 393 -17.88 17.69 -15.57
C ALA A 393 -16.86 17.78 -16.69
N ARG A 394 -16.87 16.81 -17.60
CA ARG A 394 -15.95 16.78 -18.75
C ARG A 394 -16.12 18.00 -19.65
N LEU A 395 -17.36 18.41 -19.92
CA LEU A 395 -17.63 19.62 -20.70
C LEU A 395 -17.17 20.89 -19.97
N GLY A 396 -17.36 20.97 -18.66
CA GLY A 396 -16.86 22.06 -17.83
C GLY A 396 -15.34 22.22 -17.94
N ASP A 397 -14.60 21.11 -17.81
CA ASP A 397 -13.15 21.09 -17.97
C ASP A 397 -12.74 21.54 -19.41
N LEU A 398 -13.39 20.99 -20.44
CA LEU A 398 -13.12 21.35 -21.84
C LEU A 398 -13.43 22.82 -22.20
N LEU A 399 -14.38 23.45 -21.50
CA LEU A 399 -14.71 24.88 -21.65
C LEU A 399 -13.69 25.75 -20.91
N PHE A 400 -13.31 25.34 -19.70
CA PHE A 400 -12.26 25.99 -18.91
C PHE A 400 -10.93 26.02 -19.69
N ASP A 401 -10.52 24.89 -20.24
CA ASP A 401 -9.26 24.75 -20.99
C ASP A 401 -9.22 25.61 -22.27
N ARG A 402 -10.39 25.97 -22.82
CA ARG A 402 -10.54 26.86 -23.98
C ARG A 402 -10.74 28.33 -23.62
N GLY A 403 -10.68 28.68 -22.34
CA GLY A 403 -10.85 30.06 -21.88
C GLY A 403 -12.30 30.52 -21.71
N HIS A 404 -13.30 29.63 -21.85
CA HIS A 404 -14.72 29.97 -21.75
C HIS A 404 -15.23 29.87 -20.30
N MET A 405 -14.75 30.74 -19.43
CA MET A 405 -14.94 30.62 -17.97
C MET A 405 -16.41 30.72 -17.54
N GLU A 406 -17.20 31.64 -18.12
CA GLU A 406 -18.64 31.78 -17.84
C GLU A 406 -19.39 30.48 -18.15
N ALA A 407 -19.07 29.88 -19.31
CA ALA A 407 -19.73 28.67 -19.76
C ALA A 407 -19.31 27.47 -18.90
N ALA A 408 -18.02 27.38 -18.52
CA ALA A 408 -17.51 26.36 -17.62
C ALA A 408 -18.22 26.43 -16.25
N GLU A 409 -18.27 27.61 -15.65
CA GLU A 409 -18.95 27.85 -14.37
C GLU A 409 -20.43 27.45 -14.45
N SER A 410 -21.14 27.86 -15.50
CA SER A 410 -22.56 27.50 -15.68
C SER A 410 -22.80 25.99 -15.73
N ARG A 411 -21.88 25.21 -16.31
CA ARG A 411 -21.99 23.74 -16.36
C ARG A 411 -21.66 23.10 -15.01
N LEU A 412 -20.60 23.56 -14.37
CA LEU A 412 -20.15 23.03 -13.08
C LEU A 412 -21.11 23.35 -11.94
N THR A 413 -21.73 24.53 -11.92
CA THR A 413 -22.70 24.92 -10.87
C THR A 413 -23.90 23.99 -10.84
N LYS A 414 -24.40 23.54 -12.00
CA LYS A 414 -25.50 22.55 -12.05
C LYS A 414 -25.17 21.25 -11.34
N MET A 415 -23.91 20.85 -11.37
CA MET A 415 -23.43 19.66 -10.67
C MET A 415 -23.24 19.94 -9.18
N PHE A 416 -22.63 21.07 -8.87
CA PHE A 416 -22.40 21.50 -7.50
C PHE A 416 -23.70 21.64 -6.70
N ASP A 417 -24.78 22.11 -7.32
CA ASP A 417 -26.09 22.20 -6.66
C ASP A 417 -26.66 20.83 -6.27
N ALA A 418 -26.27 19.75 -6.98
CA ALA A 418 -26.67 18.38 -6.68
C ALA A 418 -25.76 17.69 -5.65
N SER A 419 -24.47 18.05 -5.63
CA SER A 419 -23.44 17.47 -4.76
C SER A 419 -22.52 18.58 -4.24
N PRO A 420 -23.00 19.43 -3.32
CA PRO A 420 -22.25 20.58 -2.84
C PRO A 420 -21.06 20.19 -1.94
N ASP A 421 -20.99 18.95 -1.49
CA ASP A 421 -19.93 18.36 -0.67
C ASP A 421 -18.79 17.73 -1.51
N ASP A 422 -18.92 17.66 -2.83
CA ASP A 422 -17.87 17.12 -3.70
C ASP A 422 -16.67 18.09 -3.78
N ALA A 423 -15.54 17.67 -3.20
CA ALA A 423 -14.30 18.45 -3.17
C ALA A 423 -13.74 18.73 -4.58
N SER A 424 -13.93 17.81 -5.52
CA SER A 424 -13.47 17.89 -6.90
C SER A 424 -14.27 18.97 -7.67
N LEU A 425 -15.58 19.05 -7.46
CA LEU A 425 -16.43 20.10 -8.04
C LEU A 425 -16.12 21.47 -7.44
N ARG A 426 -15.92 21.54 -6.12
CA ARG A 426 -15.47 22.78 -5.45
C ARG A 426 -14.14 23.28 -5.99
N ALA A 427 -13.17 22.38 -6.19
CA ALA A 427 -11.88 22.73 -6.76
C ALA A 427 -12.00 23.29 -8.19
N ARG A 428 -12.81 22.65 -9.05
CA ARG A 428 -13.07 23.15 -10.41
C ARG A 428 -13.73 24.52 -10.43
N LEU A 429 -14.76 24.73 -9.60
CA LEU A 429 -15.42 26.03 -9.48
C LEU A 429 -14.49 27.10 -8.91
N ALA A 430 -13.67 26.77 -7.92
CA ALA A 430 -12.71 27.71 -7.34
C ALA A 430 -11.62 28.09 -8.35
N ARG A 431 -11.13 27.13 -9.15
CA ARG A 431 -10.20 27.39 -10.25
C ARG A 431 -10.82 28.28 -11.34
N THR A 432 -12.08 28.03 -11.68
CA THR A 432 -12.85 28.85 -12.63
C THR A 432 -13.05 30.27 -12.12
N ALA A 433 -13.43 30.44 -10.85
CA ALA A 433 -13.58 31.75 -10.21
C ALA A 433 -12.25 32.53 -10.19
N LEU A 434 -11.13 31.88 -9.87
CA LEU A 434 -9.79 32.49 -9.96
C LEU A 434 -9.45 32.96 -11.36
N ALA A 435 -9.76 32.17 -12.40
CA ALA A 435 -9.51 32.55 -13.79
C ALA A 435 -10.38 33.76 -14.23
N ARG A 436 -11.53 33.97 -13.57
CA ARG A 436 -12.40 35.15 -13.76
C ARG A 436 -11.96 36.37 -12.92
N GLY A 437 -10.94 36.22 -12.08
CA GLY A 437 -10.50 37.25 -11.14
C GLY A 437 -11.30 37.32 -9.84
N ASP A 438 -12.22 36.38 -9.60
CA ASP A 438 -13.01 36.31 -8.37
C ASP A 438 -12.32 35.45 -7.30
N GLY A 439 -11.27 36.03 -6.71
CA GLY A 439 -10.51 35.38 -5.63
C GLY A 439 -11.32 35.19 -4.34
N LYS A 440 -12.37 35.99 -4.12
CA LYS A 440 -13.23 35.88 -2.93
C LYS A 440 -14.06 34.61 -3.01
N ARG A 441 -14.77 34.41 -4.14
CA ARG A 441 -15.58 33.22 -4.37
C ARG A 441 -14.73 31.95 -4.35
N ALA A 442 -13.55 31.99 -4.97
CA ALA A 442 -12.64 30.86 -4.96
C ALA A 442 -12.20 30.47 -3.55
N LYS A 443 -11.87 31.43 -2.69
CA LYS A 443 -11.50 31.18 -1.29
C LYS A 443 -12.66 30.59 -0.49
N GLU A 444 -13.88 31.08 -0.70
CA GLU A 444 -15.09 30.57 -0.03
C GLU A 444 -15.29 29.07 -0.32
N LEU A 445 -15.17 28.66 -1.59
CA LEU A 445 -15.38 27.29 -2.04
C LEU A 445 -14.43 26.26 -1.40
N VAL A 446 -13.23 26.69 -0.99
CA VAL A 446 -12.20 25.84 -0.39
C VAL A 446 -11.95 26.15 1.08
N SER A 447 -12.85 26.90 1.73
CA SER A 447 -12.59 27.47 3.07
C SER A 447 -12.68 26.49 4.24
N ARG A 448 -13.74 25.69 4.31
CA ARG A 448 -14.05 24.81 5.45
C ARG A 448 -13.80 23.34 5.12
N LEU A 449 -13.41 22.54 6.10
CA LEU A 449 -13.20 21.10 5.91
C LEU A 449 -14.52 20.34 5.95
N GLU A 450 -15.48 20.82 6.74
CA GLU A 450 -16.81 20.23 6.92
C GLU A 450 -17.70 20.40 5.68
N ASP A 451 -17.23 21.20 4.73
CA ASP A 451 -17.86 21.46 3.45
C ASP A 451 -17.60 20.37 2.41
N VAL A 452 -16.70 19.41 2.69
CA VAL A 452 -16.35 18.33 1.78
C VAL A 452 -16.39 16.96 2.47
N ASP A 453 -16.70 15.92 1.69
CA ASP A 453 -16.79 14.54 2.18
C ASP A 453 -15.50 13.72 2.01
N SER A 454 -14.58 14.21 1.17
CA SER A 454 -13.42 13.46 0.71
C SER A 454 -12.23 14.37 0.39
N ALA A 455 -11.03 13.78 0.42
CA ALA A 455 -9.81 14.45 0.03
C ALA A 455 -9.72 14.60 -1.50
N ASN A 456 -9.29 15.77 -1.97
CA ASN A 456 -9.03 16.01 -3.39
C ASN A 456 -7.75 16.83 -3.58
N ALA A 457 -6.89 16.41 -4.50
CA ALA A 457 -5.57 17.01 -4.70
C ALA A 457 -5.64 18.50 -5.05
N HIS A 458 -6.50 18.86 -6.01
CA HIS A 458 -6.64 20.25 -6.48
C HIS A 458 -7.28 21.13 -5.41
N TRP A 459 -8.24 20.58 -4.65
CA TRP A 459 -8.85 21.28 -3.52
C TRP A 459 -7.80 21.63 -2.46
N TRP A 460 -6.95 20.67 -2.08
CA TRP A 460 -5.83 20.90 -1.15
C TRP A 460 -4.81 21.90 -1.69
N ALA A 461 -4.48 21.85 -2.98
CA ALA A 461 -3.58 22.80 -3.60
C ALA A 461 -4.13 24.24 -3.56
N LEU A 462 -5.43 24.43 -3.82
CA LEU A 462 -6.08 25.73 -3.72
C LEU A 462 -6.16 26.22 -2.27
N ARG A 463 -6.36 25.33 -1.30
CA ARG A 463 -6.23 25.67 0.12
C ARG A 463 -4.84 26.17 0.46
N ALA A 464 -3.80 25.49 -0.01
CA ALA A 464 -2.41 25.93 0.15
C ALA A 464 -2.19 27.34 -0.43
N ARG A 465 -2.70 27.63 -1.64
CA ARG A 465 -2.65 28.97 -2.25
C ARG A 465 -3.27 30.05 -1.37
N PHE A 466 -4.38 29.77 -0.69
CA PHE A 466 -5.05 30.72 0.21
C PHE A 466 -4.49 30.73 1.65
N GLY A 467 -3.47 29.92 1.95
CA GLY A 467 -2.95 29.77 3.31
C GLY A 467 -3.93 29.08 4.26
N LEU A 468 -4.80 28.24 3.73
CA LEU A 468 -5.74 27.43 4.49
C LEU A 468 -5.10 26.06 4.70
N GLY A 469 -4.82 25.69 5.95
CA GLY A 469 -4.16 24.43 6.30
C GLY A 469 -5.11 23.25 6.41
N THR A 470 -4.76 22.31 7.27
CA THR A 470 -5.55 21.10 7.61
C THR A 470 -6.53 21.34 8.76
N GLY A 471 -6.60 22.57 9.26
CA GLY A 471 -7.43 22.98 10.40
C GLY A 471 -6.66 23.07 11.71
N ALA A 472 -5.50 22.41 11.81
CA ALA A 472 -4.64 22.48 12.99
C ALA A 472 -3.77 23.76 13.02
N GLU A 473 -3.41 24.29 11.85
CA GLU A 473 -2.50 25.41 11.70
C GLU A 473 -3.23 26.76 11.68
N ARG A 474 -2.52 27.84 12.06
CA ARG A 474 -3.06 29.20 11.99
C ARG A 474 -3.30 29.61 10.53
N PRO A 475 -4.51 30.03 10.13
CA PRO A 475 -4.77 30.48 8.76
C PRO A 475 -3.83 31.61 8.32
N GLY A 476 -3.29 31.48 7.11
CA GLY A 476 -2.34 32.40 6.50
C GLY A 476 -0.87 32.13 6.85
N SER A 477 -0.57 31.17 7.74
CA SER A 477 0.81 30.85 8.11
C SER A 477 1.54 29.99 7.06
N PRO A 478 2.89 30.01 7.02
CA PRO A 478 3.67 29.10 6.17
C PRO A 478 3.38 27.62 6.44
N GLU A 479 3.13 27.25 7.70
CA GLU A 479 2.82 25.88 8.12
C GLU A 479 1.49 25.42 7.53
N ALA A 480 0.46 26.28 7.56
CA ALA A 480 -0.82 26.01 6.93
C ALA A 480 -0.68 25.74 5.43
N ARG A 481 0.11 26.56 4.73
CA ARG A 481 0.40 26.37 3.29
C ARG A 481 1.10 25.05 3.03
N LYS A 482 2.14 24.75 3.81
CA LYS A 482 2.96 23.54 3.69
C LYS A 482 2.13 22.28 3.95
N ALA A 483 1.27 22.30 4.97
CA ALA A 483 0.43 21.15 5.32
C ALA A 483 -0.58 20.83 4.22
N ALA A 484 -1.35 21.81 3.74
CA ALA A 484 -2.29 21.61 2.64
C ALA A 484 -1.58 21.22 1.33
N TYR A 485 -0.42 21.82 1.05
CA TYR A 485 0.36 21.48 -0.15
C TYR A 485 0.81 20.01 -0.15
N ARG A 486 1.30 19.50 0.98
CA ARG A 486 1.69 18.09 1.13
C ARG A 486 0.52 17.15 0.87
N LEU A 487 -0.68 17.46 1.37
CA LEU A 487 -1.87 16.65 1.09
C LEU A 487 -2.28 16.66 -0.38
N GLY A 488 -2.06 17.77 -1.08
CA GLY A 488 -2.21 17.82 -2.54
C GLY A 488 -1.24 16.88 -3.24
N VAL A 489 0.06 17.00 -2.92
CA VAL A 489 1.14 16.21 -3.53
C VAL A 489 0.98 14.71 -3.25
N ALA A 490 0.50 14.32 -2.07
CA ALA A 490 0.23 12.92 -1.72
C ALA A 490 -0.86 12.26 -2.59
N LEU A 491 -1.65 13.06 -3.33
CA LEU A 491 -2.75 12.60 -4.17
C LEU A 491 -2.47 12.78 -5.66
N ASP A 492 -1.94 13.93 -6.09
CA ASP A 492 -1.59 14.16 -7.49
C ASP A 492 -0.32 15.03 -7.64
N PRO A 493 0.87 14.46 -7.44
CA PRO A 493 2.13 15.20 -7.37
C PRO A 493 2.57 15.82 -8.72
N LEU A 494 1.95 15.41 -9.84
CA LEU A 494 2.33 15.84 -11.20
C LEU A 494 1.23 16.62 -11.93
N SER A 495 0.13 16.94 -11.26
CA SER A 495 -0.75 18.05 -11.67
C SER A 495 0.01 19.38 -11.55
N GLU A 496 -0.10 20.26 -12.55
CA GLU A 496 0.52 21.59 -12.49
C GLU A 496 -0.08 22.39 -11.33
N VAL A 497 -1.41 22.37 -11.19
CA VAL A 497 -2.11 23.08 -10.10
C VAL A 497 -1.61 22.60 -8.75
N VAL A 498 -1.40 21.30 -8.58
CA VAL A 498 -0.94 20.73 -7.31
C VAL A 498 0.53 20.99 -7.08
N ALA A 499 1.40 20.57 -8.00
CA ALA A 499 2.84 20.64 -7.88
C ALA A 499 3.33 22.08 -7.66
N CYS A 500 2.65 23.05 -8.27
CA CYS A 500 2.94 24.48 -8.16
C CYS A 500 2.13 25.18 -7.05
N GLY A 501 1.54 24.46 -6.09
CA GLY A 501 0.96 25.04 -4.86
C GLY A 501 -0.32 25.84 -5.08
N GLY A 502 -1.17 25.40 -6.00
CA GLY A 502 -2.44 26.03 -6.37
C GLY A 502 -2.31 27.08 -7.48
N PHE A 503 -1.14 27.20 -8.10
CA PHE A 503 -0.86 28.08 -9.23
C PHE A 503 -0.73 27.26 -10.52
N TRP A 504 -1.08 27.85 -11.66
CA TRP A 504 -0.98 27.21 -12.99
C TRP A 504 -0.87 28.28 -14.08
N LYS A 505 -0.41 27.88 -15.27
CA LYS A 505 -0.38 28.75 -16.46
C LYS A 505 -1.69 28.64 -17.22
N ALA A 506 -2.46 29.73 -17.28
CA ALA A 506 -3.68 29.77 -18.10
C ALA A 506 -3.33 29.69 -19.59
N ARG A 507 -3.71 28.60 -20.28
CA ARG A 507 -3.57 28.48 -21.73
C ARG A 507 -4.62 29.34 -22.43
N GLY A 508 -4.18 30.31 -23.23
CA GLY A 508 -5.06 31.17 -24.04
C GLY A 508 -5.55 32.48 -23.41
N ALA A 509 -5.07 32.88 -22.23
CA ALA A 509 -5.35 34.22 -21.69
C ALA A 509 -4.54 35.30 -22.44
N PRO A 510 -5.12 36.48 -22.76
CA PRO A 510 -4.32 37.63 -23.20
C PRO A 510 -3.26 37.95 -22.13
N GLN A 511 -2.07 38.38 -22.55
CA GLN A 511 -0.84 38.58 -21.74
C GLN A 511 -0.92 39.61 -20.59
N HIS A 512 -2.09 39.87 -19.99
CA HIS A 512 -2.29 40.84 -18.92
C HIS A 512 -2.65 40.20 -17.58
N SER A 513 -1.84 39.25 -17.10
CA SER A 513 -1.71 38.92 -15.66
C SER A 513 -0.64 37.86 -15.41
N ALA A 514 0.57 38.07 -15.90
CA ALA A 514 1.71 37.27 -15.45
C ALA A 514 2.14 37.74 -14.05
N SER A 515 1.59 37.13 -13.00
CA SER A 515 2.26 37.13 -11.69
C SER A 515 3.26 35.97 -11.67
N ASN A 516 4.54 36.30 -11.42
CA ASN A 516 5.68 35.38 -11.40
C ASN A 516 5.39 34.07 -10.62
N PRO A 517 5.62 32.88 -11.21
CA PRO A 517 5.39 31.58 -10.56
C PRO A 517 6.58 31.10 -9.68
N SER A 518 7.54 31.95 -9.34
CA SER A 518 8.78 31.52 -8.66
C SER A 518 8.71 31.40 -7.13
N ALA A 519 7.52 31.44 -6.53
CA ALA A 519 7.36 31.34 -5.08
C ALA A 519 6.79 29.97 -4.69
N SER A 520 7.65 28.96 -4.60
CA SER A 520 7.33 27.77 -3.80
C SER A 520 7.09 28.19 -2.35
N PRO A 521 6.09 27.64 -1.65
CA PRO A 521 5.77 28.02 -0.26
C PRO A 521 6.85 27.58 0.76
N SER A 522 7.92 26.92 0.32
CA SER A 522 9.06 26.51 1.15
C SER A 522 10.11 27.61 1.37
N GLY A 523 10.06 28.73 0.64
CA GLY A 523 11.01 29.84 0.78
C GLY A 523 10.53 30.91 1.75
N GLY A 524 10.73 30.71 3.05
CA GLY A 524 10.65 31.75 4.07
C GLY A 524 12.05 32.27 4.40
N ASP A 525 12.28 33.57 4.17
CA ASP A 525 13.51 34.27 4.55
C ASP A 525 13.50 34.56 6.06
N GLY A 526 14.59 34.21 6.76
CA GLY A 526 14.94 34.72 8.10
C GLY A 526 14.38 34.02 9.33
N GLY A 527 14.99 32.89 9.74
CA GLY A 527 14.87 32.31 11.08
C GLY A 527 15.84 31.14 11.24
N SER A 528 16.94 31.36 11.95
CA SER A 528 18.02 30.39 12.16
C SER A 528 17.58 29.27 13.11
N ASP A 529 16.89 28.27 12.56
CA ASP A 529 16.89 26.90 13.09
C ASP A 529 17.50 26.03 12.00
N GLU A 530 18.57 25.29 12.33
CA GLU A 530 19.28 24.40 11.40
C GLU A 530 18.30 23.38 10.80
N ALA A 531 17.80 23.65 9.59
CA ALA A 531 17.04 22.68 8.82
C ALA A 531 17.94 21.45 8.58
N SER A 532 17.41 20.26 8.88
CA SER A 532 18.15 19.02 8.67
C SER A 532 18.51 18.88 7.17
N PRO A 533 19.64 18.26 6.80
CA PRO A 533 19.99 18.02 5.39
C PRO A 533 18.85 17.39 4.59
N THR A 534 18.05 16.54 5.24
CA THR A 534 16.86 15.90 4.67
C THR A 534 15.70 16.86 4.37
N ASP A 535 15.55 17.95 5.14
CA ASP A 535 14.52 18.96 4.88
C ASP A 535 14.86 19.81 3.65
N GLY A 536 16.15 20.06 3.41
CA GLY A 536 16.64 20.78 2.24
C GLY A 536 16.43 20.01 0.93
N GLU A 537 16.73 18.71 0.93
CA GLU A 537 16.53 17.81 -0.22
C GLU A 537 15.05 17.73 -0.61
N LEU A 538 14.16 17.56 0.37
CA LEU A 538 12.71 17.53 0.10
C LEU A 538 12.21 18.86 -0.45
N ALA A 539 12.69 20.00 0.08
CA ALA A 539 12.32 21.32 -0.43
C ALA A 539 12.76 21.54 -1.89
N GLU A 540 13.89 20.96 -2.31
CA GLU A 540 14.32 20.93 -3.71
C GLU A 540 13.48 19.97 -4.56
N ALA A 541 13.10 18.81 -4.02
CA ALA A 541 12.21 17.87 -4.70
C ALA A 541 10.84 18.51 -5.00
N TYR A 542 10.23 19.19 -4.03
CA TYR A 542 8.97 19.91 -4.24
C TYR A 542 9.08 21.03 -5.30
N ARG A 543 10.23 21.72 -5.39
CA ARG A 543 10.48 22.69 -6.47
C ARG A 543 10.55 22.00 -7.84
N SER A 544 11.28 20.88 -7.89
CA SER A 544 11.46 20.08 -9.11
C SER A 544 10.13 19.50 -9.63
N LEU A 545 9.17 19.19 -8.74
CA LEU A 545 7.83 18.73 -9.13
C LEU A 545 7.09 19.75 -9.97
N CYS A 546 7.10 21.04 -9.60
CA CYS A 546 6.41 22.08 -10.38
C CYS A 546 7.02 22.22 -11.78
N GLU A 547 8.35 22.16 -11.90
CA GLU A 547 9.03 22.20 -13.20
C GLU A 547 8.69 20.96 -14.06
N ALA A 548 8.69 19.77 -13.44
CA ALA A 548 8.30 18.54 -14.10
C ALA A 548 6.83 18.59 -14.57
N ALA A 549 5.91 19.05 -13.73
CA ALA A 549 4.49 19.20 -14.05
C ALA A 549 4.26 20.25 -15.15
N GLN A 550 4.99 21.36 -15.17
CA GLN A 550 4.87 22.34 -16.25
C GLN A 550 5.38 21.85 -17.60
N ARG A 551 6.37 20.94 -17.59
CA ARG A 551 7.00 20.43 -18.82
C ARG A 551 6.33 19.18 -19.36
N PHE A 552 5.87 18.32 -18.47
CA PHE A 552 5.39 16.97 -18.77
C PHE A 552 4.10 16.59 -18.04
N GLY A 553 3.54 17.51 -17.24
CA GLY A 553 2.29 17.30 -16.53
C GLY A 553 1.11 17.20 -17.48
N ARG A 554 0.02 16.68 -16.93
CA ARG A 554 -1.19 16.33 -17.69
C ARG A 554 -2.16 17.48 -17.92
N ASP A 555 -2.11 18.48 -17.02
CA ASP A 555 -3.05 19.60 -16.96
C ASP A 555 -3.01 20.47 -18.20
#